data_AF-A0A1S8XRZ9-F1
#
_entry.id   AF-A0A1S8XRZ9-F1
#
_cell.length_a   1.000
_cell.length_b   1.000
_cell.length_c   1.000
_cell.angle_alpha   90.00
_cell.angle_beta   90.00
_cell.angle_gamma   90.00
#
_symmetry.space_group_name_H-M   'P 1'
#
loop_
_entity.id
_entity.type
_entity.pdbx_description
1 polymer ?
#
loop_
_entity_poly.entity_id
_entity_poly.type
_entity_poly.pdbx_seq_one_letter_code
_entity_poly.pdbx_strand_id
1 'polypeptide(L)'
;MQDPTFWCGEGQLRRAGVLHLCVGAVVAVAVPLGAVLAMDPPLGVRAAVAWPTVALLGAVVLIAVVALGRPWLSRRAGDTPLGPWSAAVIVLTCAGVTGTVLLLLLPDGPAGTPLAQLRPPAGCIRDPAQAGCLVDRSLPGYDWIIAWYGTGQVLLLAAIGAVARSGRRALAAPIAAALLLPLGVAWIAGWLPATPPAPQRLDDWMLTVPAIALAGGGLLLPRTGPAAPPRPGQPHADLAWGGRGPAVIAGFGWLLGIAYCSGVLYWVTDRLTDGNPAGGRTGVVPPLPVMWAGLAFAVAVLALAGVALRAGLLFHRLRRQEYVALVPADNTLSAHDRRRCRDVSAYRALHRLVGEHALRLIGWYAAVGAALATLGSAAALSHVPPDVTAVTGWPTVVKAVADAGDTLLGWLPVAIAAVGLMVYRNDTVRRSVGVLWDIGTFWPRAAHPLAPPSYAERAVPELQTRTAGLLALGEHDPRRVDGIILSGHSQGAVICAAVLLQLPVRWRRRIWFFSYGCQLTRLYGRIFPAYFGPDRLPALADALRGPSGRPGWTNFWRDTDPLGWPVTAGERNLPVHDPDALHPTGGEVADPPIRNHSAYPDAAEFRRERARVTWLLRRGVPSPRQGVG
;
A
#
# COMPACT_ATOMS: atom_id res chain seq x y z
N MET A 1 -5.24 -4.01 28.27
CA MET A 1 -5.20 -4.39 26.85
C MET A 1 -4.00 -5.29 26.64
N GLN A 2 -4.26 -6.59 26.54
CA GLN A 2 -3.53 -7.44 25.64
C GLN A 2 -4.44 -7.48 24.42
N ASP A 3 -4.29 -6.55 23.49
CA ASP A 3 -5.15 -6.56 22.32
C ASP A 3 -4.81 -7.78 21.46
N PRO A 4 -5.69 -8.81 21.38
CA PRO A 4 -5.41 -10.02 20.63
C PRO A 4 -5.47 -9.79 19.12
N THR A 5 -5.90 -8.60 18.68
CA THR A 5 -6.10 -8.20 17.28
C THR A 5 -5.01 -7.25 16.77
N PHE A 6 -4.15 -6.72 17.65
CA PHE A 6 -3.19 -5.67 17.26
C PHE A 6 -1.99 -6.18 16.49
N TRP A 7 -1.43 -7.37 16.80
CA TRP A 7 -0.41 -8.01 15.95
C TRP A 7 -0.46 -9.53 15.97
N CYS A 8 -0.08 -10.05 14.81
CA CYS A 8 -0.10 -11.43 14.37
C CYS A 8 1.24 -12.08 14.77
N GLY A 9 1.24 -13.06 15.68
CA GLY A 9 2.48 -13.78 16.05
C GLY A 9 3.05 -14.63 14.91
N GLU A 10 4.25 -15.19 15.09
CA GLU A 10 4.93 -16.06 14.09
C GLU A 10 4.03 -17.22 13.61
N GLY A 11 3.19 -17.75 14.50
CA GLY A 11 2.18 -18.74 14.14
C GLY A 11 1.25 -18.25 13.03
N GLN A 12 0.81 -17.00 13.05
CA GLN A 12 -0.09 -16.44 12.03
C GLN A 12 0.58 -16.19 10.68
N LEU A 13 1.87 -15.85 10.68
CA LEU A 13 2.66 -15.77 9.46
C LEU A 13 2.73 -17.13 8.75
N ARG A 14 3.00 -18.20 9.50
CA ARG A 14 2.95 -19.57 8.94
C ARG A 14 1.54 -19.92 8.46
N ARG A 15 0.50 -19.53 9.22
CA ARG A 15 -0.92 -19.79 8.90
C ARG A 15 -1.41 -19.09 7.63
N ALA A 16 -1.09 -17.81 7.44
CA ALA A 16 -1.48 -17.03 6.27
C ALA A 16 -0.59 -17.34 5.07
N GLY A 17 0.67 -17.72 5.29
CA GLY A 17 1.63 -18.04 4.23
C GLY A 17 1.15 -19.15 3.31
N VAL A 18 0.54 -20.22 3.84
CA VAL A 18 -0.05 -21.30 3.03
C VAL A 18 -1.12 -20.76 2.08
N LEU A 19 -2.05 -19.95 2.61
CA LEU A 19 -3.12 -19.38 1.81
C LEU A 19 -2.60 -18.45 0.72
N HIS A 20 -1.62 -17.60 1.03
CA HIS A 20 -1.00 -16.70 0.07
C HIS A 20 -0.25 -17.44 -1.04
N LEU A 21 0.54 -18.46 -0.69
CA LEU A 21 1.25 -19.27 -1.68
C LEU A 21 0.27 -20.04 -2.57
N CYS A 22 -0.78 -20.63 -1.99
CA CYS A 22 -1.78 -21.38 -2.73
C CYS A 22 -2.59 -20.47 -3.68
N VAL A 23 -3.06 -19.31 -3.20
CA VAL A 23 -3.75 -18.32 -4.05
C VAL A 23 -2.82 -17.76 -5.12
N GLY A 24 -1.56 -17.47 -4.80
CA GLY A 24 -0.56 -17.02 -5.77
C GLY A 24 -0.32 -18.05 -6.87
N ALA A 25 -0.18 -19.32 -6.52
CA ALA A 25 -0.05 -20.42 -7.48
C ALA A 25 -1.31 -20.56 -8.35
N VAL A 26 -2.51 -20.49 -7.75
CA VAL A 26 -3.79 -20.52 -8.48
C VAL A 26 -3.88 -19.39 -9.49
N VAL A 27 -3.55 -18.16 -9.09
CA VAL A 27 -3.55 -16.99 -9.98
C VAL A 27 -2.54 -17.17 -11.12
N ALA A 28 -1.35 -17.68 -10.83
CA ALA A 28 -0.31 -17.91 -11.83
C ALA A 28 -0.74 -18.94 -12.90
N VAL A 29 -1.47 -20.00 -12.51
CA VAL A 29 -1.95 -21.02 -13.47
C VAL A 29 -3.31 -20.68 -14.10
N ALA A 30 -4.07 -19.74 -13.53
CA ALA A 30 -5.37 -19.34 -14.06
C ALA A 30 -5.26 -18.65 -15.43
N VAL A 31 -4.21 -17.84 -15.65
CA VAL A 31 -3.97 -17.16 -16.92
C VAL A 31 -3.72 -18.15 -18.07
N PRO A 32 -2.73 -19.08 -18.00
CA PRO A 32 -2.51 -20.04 -19.06
C PRO A 32 -3.70 -21.01 -19.23
N LEU A 33 -4.35 -21.42 -18.14
CA LEU A 33 -5.57 -22.24 -18.21
C LEU A 33 -6.67 -21.52 -18.98
N GLY A 34 -6.97 -20.27 -18.62
CA GLY A 34 -7.99 -19.47 -19.27
C GLY A 34 -7.70 -19.24 -20.75
N ALA A 35 -6.44 -18.97 -21.10
CA ALA A 35 -6.04 -18.78 -22.50
C ALA A 35 -6.30 -20.05 -23.32
N VAL A 36 -5.94 -21.23 -22.80
CA VAL A 36 -6.22 -22.51 -23.47
C VAL A 36 -7.71 -22.76 -23.64
N LEU A 37 -8.51 -22.50 -22.61
CA LEU A 37 -9.97 -22.71 -22.67
C LEU A 37 -10.67 -21.75 -23.63
N ALA A 38 -10.11 -20.54 -23.82
CA ALA A 38 -10.61 -19.58 -24.80
C ALA A 38 -10.28 -20.00 -26.24
N MET A 39 -9.11 -20.60 -26.48
CA MET A 39 -8.68 -21.08 -27.81
C MET A 39 -9.41 -22.36 -28.25
N ASP A 40 -9.55 -23.31 -27.32
CA ASP A 40 -10.07 -24.64 -27.58
C ASP A 40 -11.09 -24.98 -26.48
N PRO A 41 -12.37 -24.60 -26.69
CA PRO A 41 -13.44 -24.92 -25.76
C PRO A 41 -13.44 -26.42 -25.47
N PRO A 42 -13.31 -26.82 -24.20
CA PRO A 42 -12.95 -28.20 -23.90
C PRO A 42 -14.13 -29.13 -24.20
N LEU A 43 -13.90 -30.13 -25.05
CA LEU A 43 -14.83 -31.21 -25.36
C LEU A 43 -14.22 -32.57 -24.96
N GLY A 44 -15.09 -33.56 -24.69
CA GLY A 44 -14.67 -34.93 -24.37
C GLY A 44 -13.69 -35.03 -23.19
N VAL A 45 -12.54 -35.68 -23.40
CA VAL A 45 -11.52 -35.90 -22.35
C VAL A 45 -10.95 -34.58 -21.82
N ARG A 46 -10.77 -33.55 -22.67
CA ARG A 46 -10.32 -32.23 -22.20
C ARG A 46 -11.36 -31.60 -21.28
N ALA A 47 -12.66 -31.73 -21.58
CA ALA A 47 -13.74 -31.24 -20.70
C ALA A 47 -13.71 -31.91 -19.33
N ALA A 48 -13.47 -33.23 -19.31
CA ALA A 48 -13.37 -34.02 -18.09
C ALA A 48 -12.19 -33.61 -17.19
N VAL A 49 -11.15 -32.96 -17.73
CA VAL A 49 -10.03 -32.42 -16.95
C VAL A 49 -10.21 -30.92 -16.66
N ALA A 50 -10.68 -30.15 -17.64
CA ALA A 50 -10.84 -28.70 -17.59
C ALA A 50 -11.80 -28.25 -16.48
N TRP A 51 -13.02 -28.77 -16.47
CA TRP A 51 -14.04 -28.31 -15.53
C TRP A 51 -13.71 -28.65 -14.06
N PRO A 52 -13.22 -29.86 -13.74
CA PRO A 52 -12.71 -30.12 -12.40
C PRO A 52 -11.53 -29.22 -12.04
N THR A 53 -10.60 -28.96 -12.96
CA THR A 53 -9.46 -28.06 -12.70
C THR A 53 -9.94 -26.66 -12.34
N VAL A 54 -10.86 -26.08 -13.13
CA VAL A 54 -11.46 -24.76 -12.85
C VAL A 54 -12.18 -24.77 -11.49
N ALA A 55 -12.94 -25.82 -11.20
CA ALA A 55 -13.64 -25.96 -9.92
C ALA A 55 -12.69 -26.04 -8.72
N LEU A 56 -11.60 -26.81 -8.83
CA LEU A 56 -10.57 -26.93 -7.79
C LEU A 56 -9.88 -25.58 -7.52
N LEU A 57 -9.46 -24.89 -8.58
CA LEU A 57 -8.83 -23.57 -8.48
C LEU A 57 -9.81 -22.53 -7.88
N GLY A 58 -11.06 -22.54 -8.35
CA GLY A 58 -12.13 -21.68 -7.81
C GLY A 58 -12.43 -21.96 -6.33
N ALA A 59 -12.42 -23.22 -5.92
CA ALA A 59 -12.60 -23.60 -4.51
C ALA A 59 -11.49 -23.02 -3.62
N VAL A 60 -10.22 -23.03 -4.07
CA VAL A 60 -9.11 -22.42 -3.32
C VAL A 60 -9.33 -20.91 -3.13
N VAL A 61 -9.73 -20.20 -4.19
CA VAL A 61 -10.02 -18.75 -4.10
C VAL A 61 -11.20 -18.49 -3.16
N LEU A 62 -12.27 -19.29 -3.25
CA LEU A 62 -13.42 -19.18 -2.36
C LEU A 62 -13.05 -19.43 -0.90
N ILE A 63 -12.29 -20.49 -0.62
CA ILE A 63 -11.77 -20.78 0.73
C ILE A 63 -10.93 -19.60 1.22
N ALA A 64 -10.09 -19.01 0.37
CA ALA A 64 -9.29 -17.86 0.74
C ALA A 64 -10.12 -16.63 1.11
N VAL A 65 -11.11 -16.28 0.30
CA VAL A 65 -12.03 -15.17 0.57
C VAL A 65 -12.80 -15.41 1.88
N VAL A 66 -13.34 -16.62 2.06
CA VAL A 66 -14.06 -16.98 3.29
C VAL A 66 -13.13 -16.91 4.50
N ALA A 67 -11.92 -17.48 4.40
CA ALA A 67 -10.94 -17.50 5.48
C ALA A 67 -10.53 -16.07 5.89
N LEU A 68 -10.22 -15.21 4.92
CA LEU A 68 -9.87 -13.80 5.16
C LEU A 68 -11.02 -13.01 5.82
N GLY A 69 -12.27 -13.39 5.56
CA GLY A 69 -13.45 -12.80 6.18
C GLY A 69 -13.69 -13.19 7.65
N ARG A 70 -12.90 -14.13 8.20
CA ARG A 70 -13.12 -14.69 9.54
C ARG A 70 -12.22 -14.03 10.60
N PRO A 71 -12.77 -13.69 11.78
CA PRO A 71 -12.04 -12.95 12.82
C PRO A 71 -10.96 -13.76 13.53
N TRP A 72 -10.88 -15.07 13.32
CA TRP A 72 -9.84 -15.92 13.91
C TRP A 72 -8.50 -15.85 13.16
N LEU A 73 -8.51 -15.48 11.87
CA LEU A 73 -7.30 -15.43 11.06
C LEU A 73 -6.38 -14.30 11.56
N SER A 74 -6.93 -13.29 12.24
CA SER A 74 -6.24 -12.17 12.86
C SER A 74 -5.93 -12.34 14.36
N ARG A 75 -6.22 -13.49 14.98
CA ARG A 75 -5.96 -13.71 16.41
C ARG A 75 -4.48 -14.04 16.68
N ARG A 76 -3.92 -13.39 17.70
CA ARG A 76 -2.54 -13.56 18.17
C ARG A 76 -2.21 -14.96 18.70
N ALA A 77 -3.16 -15.67 19.32
CA ALA A 77 -2.97 -16.99 19.94
C ALA A 77 -4.17 -17.93 19.68
N GLY A 78 -3.92 -19.24 19.72
CA GLY A 78 -4.88 -20.31 19.42
C GLY A 78 -4.42 -21.24 18.30
N ASP A 79 -5.13 -22.36 18.14
CA ASP A 79 -4.90 -23.37 17.08
C ASP A 79 -4.95 -22.75 15.68
N THR A 80 -4.38 -23.45 14.70
CA THR A 80 -4.38 -22.95 13.33
C THR A 80 -5.81 -22.81 12.79
N PRO A 81 -6.20 -21.64 12.25
CA PRO A 81 -7.57 -21.34 11.85
C PRO A 81 -8.02 -22.14 10.63
N LEU A 82 -7.08 -22.71 9.89
CA LEU A 82 -7.37 -23.63 8.80
C LEU A 82 -7.44 -25.08 9.31
N GLY A 83 -6.73 -25.49 10.37
CA GLY A 83 -6.73 -26.87 10.85
C GLY A 83 -6.58 -27.88 9.69
N PRO A 84 -7.52 -28.83 9.49
CA PRO A 84 -7.49 -29.77 8.36
C PRO A 84 -7.62 -29.10 6.98
N TRP A 85 -8.17 -27.87 6.91
CA TRP A 85 -8.32 -27.12 5.67
C TRP A 85 -6.99 -26.64 5.08
N SER A 86 -5.91 -26.54 5.86
CA SER A 86 -4.59 -26.20 5.30
C SER A 86 -4.14 -27.28 4.32
N ALA A 87 -4.27 -28.54 4.73
CA ALA A 87 -3.97 -29.69 3.88
C ALA A 87 -4.93 -29.73 2.69
N ALA A 88 -6.23 -29.49 2.91
CA ALA A 88 -7.21 -29.43 1.83
C ALA A 88 -6.85 -28.35 0.79
N VAL A 89 -6.54 -27.13 1.20
CA VAL A 89 -6.15 -26.04 0.28
C VAL A 89 -4.89 -26.41 -0.51
N ILE A 90 -3.87 -26.98 0.16
CA ILE A 90 -2.66 -27.45 -0.53
C ILE A 90 -2.99 -28.53 -1.56
N VAL A 91 -3.78 -29.53 -1.19
CA VAL A 91 -4.17 -30.63 -2.09
C VAL A 91 -4.98 -30.11 -3.27
N LEU A 92 -5.96 -29.24 -3.03
CA LEU A 92 -6.76 -28.60 -4.08
C LEU A 92 -5.90 -27.77 -5.03
N THR A 93 -4.94 -27.00 -4.50
CA THR A 93 -3.99 -26.23 -5.31
C THR A 93 -3.09 -27.14 -6.13
N CYS A 94 -2.46 -28.15 -5.52
CA CYS A 94 -1.61 -29.10 -6.25
C CYS A 94 -2.40 -29.82 -7.35
N ALA A 95 -3.60 -30.32 -7.03
CA ALA A 95 -4.47 -30.98 -8.01
C ALA A 95 -4.88 -30.03 -9.15
N GLY A 96 -5.23 -28.77 -8.85
CA GLY A 96 -5.54 -27.77 -9.85
C GLY A 96 -4.34 -27.41 -10.74
N VAL A 97 -3.16 -27.22 -10.15
CA VAL A 97 -1.91 -26.97 -10.91
C VAL A 97 -1.58 -28.17 -11.81
N THR A 98 -1.65 -29.39 -11.28
CA THR A 98 -1.45 -30.62 -12.06
C THR A 98 -2.49 -30.74 -13.17
N GLY A 99 -3.76 -30.41 -12.90
CA GLY A 99 -4.82 -30.39 -13.90
C GLY A 99 -4.54 -29.39 -15.03
N THR A 100 -4.06 -28.18 -14.71
CA THR A 100 -3.64 -27.19 -15.72
C THR A 100 -2.46 -27.71 -16.55
N VAL A 101 -1.45 -28.30 -15.91
CA VAL A 101 -0.31 -28.90 -16.63
C VAL A 101 -0.75 -30.04 -17.52
N LEU A 102 -1.65 -30.91 -17.04
CA LEU A 102 -2.20 -32.02 -17.82
C LEU A 102 -2.97 -31.51 -19.05
N LEU A 103 -3.79 -30.46 -18.88
CA LEU A 103 -4.49 -29.81 -20.01
C LEU A 103 -3.53 -29.25 -21.06
N LEU A 104 -2.41 -28.68 -20.64
CA LEU A 104 -1.37 -28.19 -21.54
C LEU A 104 -0.63 -29.32 -22.28
N LEU A 105 -0.65 -30.54 -21.74
CA LEU A 105 -0.02 -31.73 -22.34
C LEU A 105 -0.98 -32.57 -23.19
N LEU A 106 -2.30 -32.43 -22.98
CA LEU A 106 -3.30 -33.14 -23.78
C LEU A 106 -3.28 -32.64 -25.24
N PRO A 107 -3.48 -33.54 -26.21
CA PRO A 107 -3.54 -33.15 -27.62
C PRO A 107 -4.66 -32.15 -27.85
N ASP A 108 -4.43 -31.22 -28.79
CA ASP A 108 -5.39 -30.20 -29.18
C ASP A 108 -6.74 -30.83 -29.58
N GLY A 109 -7.84 -30.26 -29.08
CA GLY A 109 -9.18 -30.75 -29.35
C GLY A 109 -9.61 -30.52 -30.81
N PRO A 110 -10.68 -31.20 -31.27
CA PRO A 110 -11.17 -31.05 -32.64
C PRO A 110 -11.81 -29.67 -32.94
N ALA A 111 -12.01 -28.83 -31.91
CA ALA A 111 -12.67 -27.53 -32.02
C ALA A 111 -11.72 -26.33 -32.02
N GLY A 112 -10.46 -26.49 -31.63
CA GLY A 112 -9.48 -25.41 -31.50
C GLY A 112 -8.32 -25.49 -32.50
N THR A 113 -7.63 -24.38 -32.70
CA THR A 113 -6.40 -24.31 -33.49
C THR A 113 -5.27 -25.03 -32.75
N PRO A 114 -4.61 -26.05 -33.34
CA PRO A 114 -3.52 -26.73 -32.67
C PRO A 114 -2.40 -25.77 -32.27
N LEU A 115 -1.91 -25.85 -31.02
CA LEU A 115 -0.83 -24.99 -30.51
C LEU A 115 0.44 -25.10 -31.37
N ALA A 116 0.64 -26.24 -32.02
CA ALA A 116 1.72 -26.45 -32.98
C ALA A 116 1.62 -25.52 -34.21
N GLN A 117 0.41 -25.13 -34.63
CA GLN A 117 0.20 -24.21 -35.75
C GLN A 117 0.53 -22.75 -35.40
N LEU A 118 0.53 -22.40 -34.11
CA LEU A 118 0.99 -21.09 -33.63
C LEU A 118 2.53 -20.95 -33.65
N ARG A 119 3.30 -22.04 -33.86
CA ARG A 119 4.75 -21.95 -34.01
C ARG A 119 5.12 -21.35 -35.36
N PRO A 120 6.05 -20.37 -35.42
CA PRO A 120 6.49 -19.81 -36.69
C PRO A 120 7.07 -20.90 -37.63
N PRO A 121 6.96 -20.73 -38.96
CA PRO A 121 7.54 -21.65 -39.93
C PRO A 121 9.02 -21.90 -39.66
N ALA A 122 9.49 -23.13 -39.95
CA ALA A 122 10.91 -23.41 -39.90
C ALA A 122 11.66 -22.55 -40.93
N GLY A 123 12.68 -21.82 -40.49
CA GLY A 123 13.46 -20.93 -41.36
C GLY A 123 13.29 -19.44 -41.07
N CYS A 124 12.28 -19.01 -40.31
CA CYS A 124 12.04 -17.58 -40.02
C CYS A 124 13.21 -16.84 -39.35
N ILE A 125 14.08 -17.57 -38.62
CA ILE A 125 15.29 -16.98 -38.02
C ILE A 125 16.35 -16.65 -39.09
N ARG A 126 16.38 -17.40 -40.20
CA ARG A 126 17.35 -17.21 -41.29
C ARG A 126 16.80 -16.29 -42.40
N ASP A 127 15.50 -16.36 -42.66
CA ASP A 127 14.82 -15.51 -43.64
C ASP A 127 13.48 -14.98 -43.06
N PRO A 128 13.49 -13.76 -42.48
CA PRO A 128 12.28 -13.14 -41.95
C PRO A 128 11.24 -12.77 -43.01
N ALA A 129 11.63 -12.71 -44.29
CA ALA A 129 10.72 -12.37 -45.39
C ALA A 129 9.90 -13.58 -45.88
N GLN A 130 10.20 -14.77 -45.37
CA GLN A 130 9.47 -15.99 -45.71
C GLN A 130 7.97 -15.86 -45.36
N ALA A 131 7.11 -16.33 -46.27
CA ALA A 131 5.67 -16.27 -46.12
C ALA A 131 5.22 -16.94 -44.81
N GLY A 132 4.43 -16.22 -44.01
CA GLY A 132 3.92 -16.70 -42.73
C GLY A 132 4.80 -16.38 -41.50
N CYS A 133 6.02 -15.84 -41.69
CA CYS A 133 6.90 -15.43 -40.57
C CYS A 133 6.45 -14.11 -39.91
N LEU A 134 5.80 -13.21 -40.65
CA LEU A 134 5.29 -11.92 -40.14
C LEU A 134 3.78 -11.94 -39.82
N VAL A 135 3.17 -13.12 -39.81
CA VAL A 135 1.76 -13.28 -39.41
C VAL A 135 1.69 -13.21 -37.88
N ASP A 136 0.73 -12.46 -37.35
CA ASP A 136 0.47 -12.43 -35.92
C ASP A 136 0.08 -13.84 -35.43
N ARG A 137 0.87 -14.37 -34.49
CA ARG A 137 0.64 -15.65 -33.81
C ARG A 137 0.61 -15.46 -32.29
N SER A 138 0.22 -14.27 -31.84
CA SER A 138 -0.13 -14.03 -30.43
C SER A 138 -1.09 -15.13 -29.96
N LEU A 139 -0.90 -15.60 -28.71
CA LEU A 139 -1.74 -16.64 -28.12
C LEU A 139 -3.19 -16.13 -28.08
N PRO A 140 -4.12 -16.70 -28.88
CA PRO A 140 -5.50 -16.24 -28.88
C PRO A 140 -6.10 -16.33 -27.47
N GLY A 141 -6.82 -15.29 -27.06
CA GLY A 141 -7.44 -15.22 -25.73
C GLY A 141 -6.50 -14.88 -24.57
N TYR A 142 -5.17 -14.85 -24.75
CA TYR A 142 -4.24 -14.45 -23.69
C TYR A 142 -4.46 -12.99 -23.25
N ASP A 143 -4.54 -12.08 -24.22
CA ASP A 143 -4.82 -10.65 -23.99
C ASP A 143 -6.15 -10.44 -23.28
N TRP A 144 -7.16 -11.20 -23.70
CA TRP A 144 -8.50 -11.17 -23.12
C TRP A 144 -8.48 -11.61 -21.65
N ILE A 145 -7.82 -12.73 -21.33
CA ILE A 145 -7.72 -13.25 -19.95
C ILE A 145 -6.95 -12.28 -19.04
N ILE A 146 -5.88 -11.66 -19.53
CA ILE A 146 -5.14 -10.64 -18.77
C ILE A 146 -6.00 -9.40 -18.53
N ALA A 147 -6.76 -8.95 -19.54
CA ALA A 147 -7.67 -7.81 -19.40
C ALA A 147 -8.78 -8.09 -18.37
N TRP A 148 -9.33 -9.31 -18.36
CA TRP A 148 -10.28 -9.76 -17.36
C TRP A 148 -9.68 -9.85 -15.96
N TYR A 149 -8.46 -10.37 -15.85
CA TYR A 149 -7.74 -10.41 -14.58
C TYR A 149 -7.54 -8.98 -14.04
N GLY A 150 -7.10 -8.05 -14.89
CA GLY A 150 -6.96 -6.64 -14.53
C GLY A 150 -8.27 -6.00 -14.06
N THR A 151 -9.35 -6.23 -14.80
CA THR A 151 -10.70 -5.76 -14.45
C THR A 151 -11.15 -6.32 -13.09
N GLY A 152 -10.92 -7.60 -12.84
CA GLY A 152 -11.20 -8.26 -11.56
C GLY A 152 -10.45 -7.62 -10.39
N GLN A 153 -9.19 -7.22 -10.58
CA GLN A 153 -8.42 -6.50 -9.56
C GLN A 153 -9.00 -5.11 -9.27
N VAL A 154 -9.49 -4.39 -10.28
CA VAL A 154 -10.17 -3.09 -10.07
C VAL A 154 -11.44 -3.26 -9.24
N LEU A 155 -12.26 -4.27 -9.57
CA LEU A 155 -13.47 -4.60 -8.79
C LEU A 155 -13.13 -5.00 -7.35
N LEU A 156 -12.05 -5.76 -7.15
CA LEU A 156 -11.56 -6.12 -5.82
C LEU A 156 -11.10 -4.90 -5.02
N LEU A 157 -10.37 -3.96 -5.63
CA LEU A 157 -9.96 -2.71 -5.00
C LEU A 157 -11.16 -1.84 -4.62
N ALA A 158 -12.18 -1.78 -5.48
CA ALA A 158 -13.45 -1.11 -5.17
C ALA A 158 -14.15 -1.77 -3.96
N ALA A 159 -14.18 -3.11 -3.92
CA ALA A 159 -14.73 -3.86 -2.79
C ALA A 159 -13.98 -3.59 -1.47
N ILE A 160 -12.65 -3.63 -1.50
CA ILE A 160 -11.79 -3.32 -0.34
C ILE A 160 -12.08 -1.91 0.16
N GLY A 161 -12.15 -0.92 -0.73
CA GLY A 161 -12.43 0.47 -0.38
C GLY A 161 -13.83 0.66 0.20
N ALA A 162 -14.83 0.00 -0.38
CA ALA A 162 -16.22 0.06 0.06
C ALA A 162 -16.39 -0.56 1.46
N VAL A 163 -15.81 -1.74 1.69
CA VAL A 163 -15.87 -2.42 2.99
C VAL A 163 -15.07 -1.68 4.05
N ALA A 164 -13.88 -1.16 3.73
CA ALA A 164 -13.06 -0.41 4.68
C ALA A 164 -13.77 0.88 5.16
N ARG A 165 -14.54 1.52 4.27
CA ARG A 165 -15.30 2.73 4.60
C ARG A 165 -16.62 2.42 5.31
N SER A 166 -17.41 1.51 4.76
CA SER A 166 -18.84 1.39 5.06
C SER A 166 -19.24 0.01 5.58
N GLY A 167 -18.26 -0.85 5.90
CA GLY A 167 -18.48 -2.18 6.43
C GLY A 167 -19.07 -3.16 5.41
N ARG A 168 -19.48 -4.34 5.89
CA ARG A 168 -19.95 -5.46 5.04
C ARG A 168 -21.18 -5.12 4.19
N ARG A 169 -22.02 -4.19 4.63
CA ARG A 169 -23.20 -3.74 3.86
C ARG A 169 -22.84 -3.15 2.49
N ALA A 170 -21.64 -2.59 2.36
CA ALA A 170 -21.18 -1.99 1.12
C ALA A 170 -20.66 -3.00 0.08
N LEU A 171 -20.63 -4.29 0.45
CA LEU A 171 -20.17 -5.37 -0.42
C LEU A 171 -21.22 -5.75 -1.49
N ALA A 172 -22.49 -5.41 -1.28
CA ALA A 172 -23.57 -5.73 -2.22
C ALA A 172 -23.31 -5.17 -3.63
N ALA A 173 -22.84 -3.93 -3.73
CA ALA A 173 -22.54 -3.27 -5.01
C ALA A 173 -21.37 -3.93 -5.77
N PRO A 174 -20.19 -4.14 -5.16
CA PRO A 174 -19.11 -4.91 -5.78
C PRO A 174 -19.47 -6.36 -6.13
N ILE A 175 -20.25 -7.06 -5.29
CA ILE A 175 -20.74 -8.42 -5.61
C ILE A 175 -21.65 -8.37 -6.83
N ALA A 176 -22.61 -7.43 -6.86
CA ALA A 176 -23.50 -7.27 -8.00
C ALA A 176 -22.71 -7.00 -9.28
N ALA A 177 -21.71 -6.11 -9.25
CA ALA A 177 -20.83 -5.86 -10.39
C ALA A 177 -20.05 -7.12 -10.82
N ALA A 178 -19.47 -7.85 -9.87
CA ALA A 178 -18.70 -9.07 -10.14
C ALA A 178 -19.55 -10.22 -10.69
N LEU A 179 -20.86 -10.23 -10.44
CA LEU A 179 -21.81 -11.20 -10.99
C LEU A 179 -22.42 -10.73 -12.33
N LEU A 180 -22.86 -9.48 -12.40
CA LEU A 180 -23.53 -8.92 -13.58
C LEU A 180 -22.59 -8.77 -14.77
N LEU A 181 -21.32 -8.44 -14.54
CA LEU A 181 -20.34 -8.29 -15.61
C LEU A 181 -20.12 -9.61 -16.40
N PRO A 182 -19.77 -10.75 -15.78
CA PRO A 182 -19.65 -12.01 -16.52
C PRO A 182 -20.99 -12.52 -17.06
N LEU A 183 -22.12 -12.27 -16.36
CA LEU A 183 -23.45 -12.60 -16.90
C LEU A 183 -23.78 -11.80 -18.16
N GLY A 184 -23.44 -10.51 -18.18
CA GLY A 184 -23.64 -9.65 -19.36
C GLY A 184 -22.77 -10.08 -20.53
N VAL A 185 -21.55 -10.51 -20.28
CA VAL A 185 -20.66 -11.09 -21.31
C VAL A 185 -21.21 -12.43 -21.82
N ALA A 186 -21.66 -13.31 -20.92
CA ALA A 186 -22.31 -14.56 -21.31
C ALA A 186 -23.58 -14.32 -22.13
N TRP A 187 -24.31 -13.23 -21.86
CA TRP A 187 -25.45 -12.80 -22.65
C TRP A 187 -25.05 -12.34 -24.05
N ILE A 188 -24.02 -11.49 -24.17
CA ILE A 188 -23.47 -11.03 -25.46
C ILE A 188 -22.96 -12.21 -26.29
N ALA A 189 -22.28 -13.17 -25.65
CA ALA A 189 -21.77 -14.38 -26.28
C ALA A 189 -22.86 -15.42 -26.62
N GLY A 190 -24.13 -15.18 -26.25
CA GLY A 190 -25.25 -16.09 -26.52
C GLY A 190 -25.24 -17.38 -25.69
N TRP A 191 -24.50 -17.41 -24.58
CA TRP A 191 -24.38 -18.58 -23.70
C TRP A 191 -25.56 -18.74 -22.74
N LEU A 192 -26.37 -17.69 -22.55
CA LEU A 192 -27.54 -17.74 -21.69
C LEU A 192 -28.77 -18.31 -22.45
N PRO A 193 -29.29 -19.48 -22.04
CA PRO A 193 -30.49 -20.03 -22.64
C PRO A 193 -31.71 -19.17 -22.29
N ALA A 194 -32.64 -19.04 -23.23
CA ALA A 194 -33.93 -18.34 -23.07
C ALA A 194 -33.87 -16.81 -22.82
N THR A 195 -32.73 -16.16 -23.05
CA THR A 195 -32.63 -14.68 -23.10
C THR A 195 -32.76 -14.15 -24.53
N PRO A 196 -33.37 -12.97 -24.75
CA PRO A 196 -33.40 -12.34 -26.07
C PRO A 196 -31.97 -12.05 -26.55
N PRO A 197 -31.69 -12.00 -27.87
CA PRO A 197 -30.36 -11.72 -28.37
C PRO A 197 -29.87 -10.33 -27.92
N ALA A 198 -28.58 -10.22 -27.60
CA ALA A 198 -27.98 -8.95 -27.24
C ALA A 198 -28.02 -7.96 -28.42
N PRO A 199 -28.12 -6.64 -28.17
CA PRO A 199 -28.06 -5.64 -29.23
C PRO A 199 -26.75 -5.73 -30.02
N GLN A 200 -26.82 -5.65 -31.35
CA GLN A 200 -25.65 -5.82 -32.25
C GLN A 200 -24.49 -4.85 -32.03
N ARG A 201 -24.72 -3.71 -31.36
CA ARG A 201 -23.69 -2.71 -31.06
C ARG A 201 -23.11 -2.83 -29.65
N LEU A 202 -23.58 -3.81 -28.85
CA LEU A 202 -23.15 -3.99 -27.47
C LEU A 202 -21.97 -4.96 -27.43
N ASP A 203 -20.81 -4.46 -27.03
CA ASP A 203 -19.60 -5.26 -26.82
C ASP A 203 -19.24 -5.35 -25.33
N ASP A 204 -18.46 -6.38 -24.98
CA ASP A 204 -18.03 -6.70 -23.61
C ASP A 204 -17.39 -5.51 -22.87
N TRP A 205 -16.55 -4.73 -23.57
CA TRP A 205 -15.86 -3.58 -22.99
C TRP A 205 -16.82 -2.47 -22.53
N MET A 206 -17.99 -2.35 -23.17
CA MET A 206 -19.00 -1.34 -22.85
C MET A 206 -19.66 -1.60 -21.49
N LEU A 207 -19.64 -2.86 -21.03
CA LEU A 207 -20.16 -3.24 -19.71
C LEU A 207 -19.14 -2.99 -18.58
N THR A 208 -17.86 -2.83 -18.91
CA THR A 208 -16.75 -2.76 -17.94
C THR A 208 -16.81 -1.49 -17.08
N VAL A 209 -16.92 -0.31 -17.72
CA VAL A 209 -16.99 0.97 -16.98
C VAL A 209 -18.26 1.05 -16.12
N PRO A 210 -19.47 0.70 -16.61
CA PRO A 210 -20.66 0.60 -15.77
C PRO A 210 -20.52 -0.36 -14.60
N ALA A 211 -19.92 -1.54 -14.80
CA ALA A 211 -19.70 -2.50 -13.72
C ALA A 211 -18.74 -1.95 -12.65
N ILE A 212 -17.64 -1.32 -13.04
CA ILE A 212 -16.70 -0.69 -12.10
C ILE A 212 -17.38 0.50 -11.39
N ALA A 213 -18.18 1.30 -12.08
CA ALA A 213 -18.96 2.38 -11.49
C ALA A 213 -19.98 1.86 -10.48
N LEU A 214 -20.68 0.76 -10.80
CA LEU A 214 -21.59 0.06 -9.89
C LEU A 214 -20.84 -0.43 -8.63
N ALA A 215 -19.68 -1.08 -8.79
CA ALA A 215 -18.84 -1.48 -7.66
C ALA A 215 -18.41 -0.28 -6.81
N GLY A 216 -18.08 0.84 -7.46
CA GLY A 216 -17.78 2.13 -6.84
C GLY A 216 -18.95 2.73 -6.05
N GLY A 217 -20.20 2.36 -6.35
CA GLY A 217 -21.38 2.80 -5.60
C GLY A 217 -21.30 2.49 -4.10
N GLY A 218 -20.62 1.39 -3.71
CA GLY A 218 -20.35 1.08 -2.31
C GLY A 218 -19.50 2.14 -1.58
N LEU A 219 -18.67 2.89 -2.32
CA LEU A 219 -17.85 3.99 -1.77
C LEU A 219 -18.66 5.25 -1.46
N LEU A 220 -19.88 5.36 -2.00
CA LEU A 220 -20.79 6.47 -1.75
C LEU A 220 -21.58 6.28 -0.46
N LEU A 221 -21.66 5.05 0.05
CA LEU A 221 -22.36 4.76 1.31
C LEU A 221 -21.74 5.52 2.50
N PRO A 222 -22.56 5.86 3.51
CA PRO A 222 -22.08 6.47 4.73
C PRO A 222 -21.11 5.55 5.47
N ARG A 223 -20.10 6.14 6.09
CA ARG A 223 -19.09 5.42 6.87
C ARG A 223 -19.74 4.66 8.03
N THR A 224 -19.25 3.46 8.34
CA THR A 224 -19.62 2.73 9.57
C THR A 224 -18.71 3.13 10.73
N GLY A 225 -19.29 3.39 11.89
CA GLY A 225 -18.59 3.80 13.12
C GLY A 225 -18.88 5.25 13.48
N PRO A 226 -18.93 5.59 14.79
CA PRO A 226 -19.36 6.92 15.22
C PRO A 226 -18.47 7.97 14.57
N ALA A 227 -19.08 8.85 13.79
CA ALA A 227 -18.53 10.18 13.60
C ALA A 227 -18.63 10.84 14.99
N ALA A 228 -17.69 10.52 15.89
CA ALA A 228 -17.54 11.34 17.08
C ALA A 228 -17.36 12.76 16.51
N PRO A 229 -18.29 13.69 16.78
CA PRO A 229 -18.17 15.03 16.26
C PRO A 229 -16.77 15.51 16.67
N PRO A 230 -15.98 16.10 15.76
CA PRO A 230 -14.66 16.58 16.10
C PRO A 230 -14.83 17.46 17.34
N ARG A 231 -14.24 17.03 18.46
CA ARG A 231 -14.27 17.85 19.68
C ARG A 231 -13.72 19.22 19.30
N PRO A 232 -14.35 20.33 19.71
CA PRO A 232 -13.84 21.66 19.42
C PRO A 232 -12.34 21.72 19.80
N GLY A 233 -11.48 22.03 18.83
CA GLY A 233 -10.03 22.06 19.03
C GLY A 233 -9.23 20.81 18.63
N GLN A 234 -9.82 19.80 17.99
CA GLN A 234 -9.08 18.64 17.42
C GLN A 234 -9.03 18.65 15.89
N PRO A 235 -8.25 19.53 15.25
CA PRO A 235 -7.99 19.43 13.81
C PRO A 235 -7.35 18.07 13.49
N HIS A 236 -7.89 17.37 12.48
CA HIS A 236 -7.39 16.10 11.92
C HIS A 236 -7.80 14.78 12.60
N ALA A 237 -8.94 14.75 13.28
CA ALA A 237 -9.55 13.49 13.76
C ALA A 237 -10.15 12.60 12.65
N ASP A 238 -10.30 13.11 11.42
CA ASP A 238 -10.91 12.37 10.31
C ASP A 238 -9.92 11.45 9.57
N LEU A 239 -10.43 10.33 9.05
CA LEU A 239 -9.63 9.29 8.38
C LEU A 239 -9.09 9.77 7.02
N ALA A 240 -7.96 9.21 6.61
CA ALA A 240 -7.40 9.48 5.29
C ALA A 240 -8.35 8.96 4.20
N TRP A 241 -8.61 9.80 3.18
CA TRP A 241 -9.49 9.50 2.05
C TRP A 241 -10.88 8.98 2.42
N GLY A 242 -11.37 9.34 3.62
CA GLY A 242 -12.64 8.88 4.16
C GLY A 242 -12.67 7.37 4.49
N GLY A 243 -11.53 6.79 4.89
CA GLY A 243 -11.43 5.37 5.26
C GLY A 243 -10.99 4.45 4.12
N ARG A 244 -10.65 5.00 2.94
CA ARG A 244 -10.27 4.23 1.74
C ARG A 244 -8.77 3.89 1.68
N GLY A 245 -8.02 4.12 2.77
CA GLY A 245 -6.58 3.87 2.86
C GLY A 245 -6.12 2.52 2.35
N PRO A 246 -6.75 1.40 2.76
CA PRO A 246 -6.36 0.07 2.27
C PRO A 246 -6.44 -0.08 0.75
N ALA A 247 -7.50 0.42 0.11
CA ALA A 247 -7.65 0.35 -1.35
C ALA A 247 -6.63 1.23 -2.08
N VAL A 248 -6.33 2.42 -1.54
CA VAL A 248 -5.31 3.31 -2.11
C VAL A 248 -3.93 2.65 -2.06
N ILE A 249 -3.54 2.09 -0.92
CA ILE A 249 -2.22 1.44 -0.75
C ILE A 249 -2.12 0.19 -1.61
N ALA A 250 -3.13 -0.69 -1.58
CA ALA A 250 -3.16 -1.90 -2.39
C ALA A 250 -3.15 -1.56 -3.89
N GLY A 251 -3.92 -0.54 -4.30
CA GLY A 251 -3.96 -0.06 -5.68
C GLY A 251 -2.61 0.51 -6.15
N PHE A 252 -1.91 1.27 -5.32
CA PHE A 252 -0.54 1.72 -5.64
C PHE A 252 0.42 0.54 -5.82
N GLY A 253 0.38 -0.45 -4.92
CA GLY A 253 1.21 -1.65 -5.05
C GLY A 253 0.92 -2.43 -6.33
N TRP A 254 -0.36 -2.60 -6.66
CA TRP A 254 -0.79 -3.30 -7.87
C TRP A 254 -0.38 -2.57 -9.16
N LEU A 255 -0.65 -1.26 -9.25
CA LEU A 255 -0.27 -0.44 -10.41
C LEU A 255 1.25 -0.36 -10.59
N LEU A 256 2.01 -0.24 -9.50
CA LEU A 256 3.47 -0.29 -9.55
C LEU A 256 3.97 -1.66 -10.02
N GLY A 257 3.33 -2.74 -9.58
CA GLY A 257 3.61 -4.10 -10.05
C GLY A 257 3.37 -4.26 -11.55
N ILE A 258 2.23 -3.77 -12.06
CA ILE A 258 1.93 -3.74 -13.50
C ILE A 258 3.01 -2.94 -14.23
N ALA A 259 3.30 -1.71 -13.79
CA ALA A 259 4.28 -0.86 -14.44
C ALA A 259 5.66 -1.52 -14.50
N TYR A 260 6.12 -2.14 -13.41
CA TYR A 260 7.39 -2.84 -13.38
C TYR A 260 7.41 -4.05 -14.32
N CYS A 261 6.39 -4.92 -14.28
CA CYS A 261 6.34 -6.11 -15.13
C CYS A 261 6.24 -5.75 -16.61
N SER A 262 5.38 -4.78 -16.96
CA SER A 262 5.29 -4.25 -18.32
C SER A 262 6.61 -3.62 -18.76
N GLY A 263 7.29 -2.87 -17.89
CA GLY A 263 8.59 -2.27 -18.17
C GLY A 263 9.69 -3.30 -18.42
N VAL A 264 9.73 -4.37 -17.63
CA VAL A 264 10.65 -5.50 -17.88
C VAL A 264 10.35 -6.14 -19.23
N LEU A 265 9.07 -6.35 -19.57
CA LEU A 265 8.69 -6.90 -20.86
C LEU A 265 9.17 -5.99 -22.00
N TYR A 266 8.88 -4.68 -21.95
CA TYR A 266 9.34 -3.72 -22.94
C TYR A 266 10.86 -3.69 -23.08
N TRP A 267 11.58 -3.64 -21.96
CA TRP A 267 13.05 -3.63 -21.95
C TRP A 267 13.65 -4.85 -22.65
N VAL A 268 13.12 -6.04 -22.35
CA VAL A 268 13.55 -7.30 -22.99
C VAL A 268 13.19 -7.30 -24.47
N THR A 269 11.96 -6.90 -24.80
CA THR A 269 11.45 -6.92 -26.18
C THR A 269 12.25 -6.00 -27.09
N ASP A 270 12.56 -4.80 -26.61
CA ASP A 270 13.38 -3.80 -27.31
C ASP A 270 14.78 -4.34 -27.62
N ARG A 271 15.46 -4.93 -26.62
CA ARG A 271 16.79 -5.53 -26.81
C ARG A 271 16.81 -6.74 -27.73
N LEU A 272 15.73 -7.53 -27.76
CA LEU A 272 15.58 -8.64 -28.71
C LEU A 272 15.33 -8.15 -30.15
N THR A 273 14.89 -6.90 -30.31
CA THR A 273 14.46 -6.32 -31.58
C THR A 273 15.52 -5.39 -32.20
N ASP A 274 16.37 -4.75 -31.38
CA ASP A 274 17.45 -3.82 -31.75
C ASP A 274 18.52 -4.39 -32.72
N GLY A 275 18.41 -5.65 -33.14
CA GLY A 275 19.27 -6.30 -34.14
C GLY A 275 18.79 -6.18 -35.60
N ASN A 276 17.66 -5.52 -35.91
CA ASN A 276 17.11 -5.44 -37.27
C ASN A 276 17.29 -4.01 -37.88
N PRO A 277 18.24 -3.79 -38.81
CA PRO A 277 18.61 -2.45 -39.30
C PRO A 277 17.60 -1.81 -40.26
N ALA A 278 16.60 -2.55 -40.72
CA ALA A 278 15.55 -2.05 -41.59
C ALA A 278 14.28 -1.90 -40.76
N GLY A 279 13.64 -0.73 -40.77
CA GLY A 279 12.40 -0.40 -40.04
C GLY A 279 11.16 -1.21 -40.45
N GLY A 280 11.29 -2.52 -40.60
CA GLY A 280 10.19 -3.48 -40.72
C GLY A 280 9.62 -3.81 -39.34
N ARG A 281 8.33 -4.14 -39.32
CA ARG A 281 7.57 -4.53 -38.12
C ARG A 281 8.36 -5.53 -37.28
N THR A 282 8.47 -5.22 -36.00
CA THR A 282 9.22 -5.98 -34.99
C THR A 282 8.67 -7.40 -34.85
N GLY A 283 9.55 -8.39 -34.64
CA GLY A 283 9.15 -9.81 -34.52
C GLY A 283 8.45 -10.16 -33.19
N VAL A 284 8.42 -9.24 -32.23
CA VAL A 284 7.76 -9.41 -30.93
C VAL A 284 6.88 -8.20 -30.67
N VAL A 285 5.58 -8.44 -30.51
CA VAL A 285 4.56 -7.42 -30.22
C VAL A 285 4.08 -7.63 -28.78
N PRO A 286 4.10 -6.59 -27.92
CA PRO A 286 3.58 -6.72 -26.57
C PRO A 286 2.05 -6.93 -26.58
N PRO A 287 1.51 -7.65 -25.59
CA PRO A 287 0.07 -7.91 -25.50
C PRO A 287 -0.71 -6.61 -25.29
N LEU A 288 -1.96 -6.56 -25.76
CA LEU A 288 -2.78 -5.34 -25.75
C LEU A 288 -2.88 -4.64 -24.38
N PRO A 289 -3.09 -5.35 -23.24
CA PRO A 289 -3.12 -4.71 -21.92
C PRO A 289 -1.78 -4.02 -21.55
N VAL A 290 -0.66 -4.52 -22.07
CA VAL A 290 0.67 -3.92 -21.85
C VAL A 290 0.85 -2.66 -22.70
N MET A 291 0.34 -2.65 -23.94
CA MET A 291 0.35 -1.45 -24.79
C MET A 291 -0.40 -0.28 -24.14
N TRP A 292 -1.56 -0.55 -23.52
CA TRP A 292 -2.28 0.48 -22.77
C TRP A 292 -1.58 0.90 -21.47
N ALA A 293 -0.70 0.05 -20.92
CA ALA A 293 0.03 0.36 -19.69
C ALA A 293 1.05 1.49 -19.89
N GLY A 294 1.66 1.63 -21.07
CA GLY A 294 2.58 2.73 -21.35
C GLY A 294 1.89 4.09 -21.45
N LEU A 295 0.74 4.18 -22.14
CA LEU A 295 -0.09 5.38 -22.10
C LEU A 295 -0.54 5.72 -20.67
N ALA A 296 -1.03 4.72 -19.93
CA ALA A 296 -1.42 4.91 -18.54
C ALA A 296 -0.24 5.40 -17.67
N PHE A 297 0.97 4.86 -17.91
CA PHE A 297 2.18 5.29 -17.23
C PHE A 297 2.56 6.74 -17.57
N ALA A 298 2.52 7.13 -18.84
CA ALA A 298 2.77 8.51 -19.26
C ALA A 298 1.80 9.49 -18.58
N VAL A 299 0.50 9.18 -18.58
CA VAL A 299 -0.51 10.01 -17.89
C VAL A 299 -0.28 10.01 -16.38
N ALA A 300 0.12 8.89 -15.78
CA ALA A 300 0.48 8.83 -14.37
C ALA A 300 1.72 9.69 -14.04
N VAL A 301 2.73 9.74 -14.90
CA VAL A 301 3.90 10.62 -14.73
C VAL A 301 3.50 12.10 -14.86
N LEU A 302 2.66 12.45 -15.83
CA LEU A 302 2.12 13.81 -15.97
C LEU A 302 1.28 14.23 -14.77
N ALA A 303 0.44 13.33 -14.24
CA ALA A 303 -0.33 13.57 -13.04
C ALA A 303 0.58 13.76 -11.81
N LEU A 304 1.65 12.97 -11.69
CA LEU A 304 2.65 13.13 -10.64
C LEU A 304 3.36 14.49 -10.75
N ALA A 305 3.75 14.90 -11.96
CA ALA A 305 4.34 16.22 -12.21
C ALA A 305 3.37 17.36 -11.86
N GLY A 306 2.08 17.24 -12.20
CA GLY A 306 1.04 18.20 -11.81
C GLY A 306 0.85 18.30 -10.29
N VAL A 307 0.85 17.17 -9.59
CA VAL A 307 0.79 17.13 -8.12
C VAL A 307 2.05 17.75 -7.50
N ALA A 308 3.23 17.46 -8.04
CA ALA A 308 4.50 18.05 -7.59
C ALA A 308 4.55 19.56 -7.83
N LEU A 309 4.10 20.04 -8.99
CA LEU A 309 3.97 21.47 -9.29
C LEU A 309 3.02 22.14 -8.29
N ARG A 310 1.86 21.54 -8.04
CA ARG A 310 0.92 22.05 -7.04
C ARG A 310 1.54 22.10 -5.64
N ALA A 311 2.28 21.05 -5.25
CA ALA A 311 3.00 21.01 -3.98
C ALA A 311 4.05 22.12 -3.89
N GLY A 312 4.81 22.38 -4.96
CA GLY A 312 5.79 23.47 -5.05
C GLY A 312 5.15 24.86 -4.95
N LEU A 313 4.02 25.07 -5.62
CA LEU A 313 3.25 26.33 -5.51
C LEU A 313 2.72 26.54 -4.09
N LEU A 314 2.20 25.50 -3.44
CA LEU A 314 1.75 25.55 -2.05
C LEU A 314 2.91 25.81 -1.10
N PHE A 315 4.03 25.11 -1.28
CA PHE A 315 5.25 25.30 -0.51
C PHE A 315 5.74 26.75 -0.58
N HIS A 316 5.80 27.33 -1.78
CA HIS A 316 6.21 28.72 -1.95
C HIS A 316 5.25 29.70 -1.27
N ARG A 317 3.94 29.46 -1.35
CA ARG A 317 2.92 30.28 -0.65
C ARG A 317 3.06 30.17 0.87
N LEU A 318 3.16 28.96 1.41
CA LEU A 318 3.33 28.71 2.84
C LEU A 318 4.64 29.31 3.36
N ARG A 319 5.74 29.16 2.62
CA ARG A 319 7.04 29.76 2.96
C ARG A 319 6.96 31.28 3.07
N ARG A 320 6.24 31.93 2.15
CA ARG A 320 6.02 33.39 2.24
C ARG A 320 5.20 33.76 3.48
N GLN A 321 4.15 33.00 3.80
CA GLN A 321 3.33 33.25 5.00
C GLN A 321 4.14 33.09 6.28
N GLU A 322 4.91 32.00 6.41
CA GLU A 322 5.77 31.75 7.58
C GLU A 322 6.88 32.79 7.70
N TYR A 323 7.45 33.24 6.58
CA TYR A 323 8.46 34.30 6.59
C TYR A 323 7.89 35.63 7.09
N VAL A 324 6.71 36.03 6.62
CA VAL A 324 6.03 37.26 7.08
C VAL A 324 5.66 37.17 8.56
N ALA A 325 5.25 35.99 9.04
CA ALA A 325 4.96 35.78 10.46
C ALA A 325 6.19 35.86 11.36
N LEU A 326 7.38 35.53 10.83
CA LEU A 326 8.65 35.58 11.56
C LEU A 326 9.32 36.96 11.54
N VAL A 327 9.01 37.81 10.55
CA VAL A 327 9.59 39.15 10.42
C VAL A 327 8.63 40.19 11.00
N PRO A 328 9.01 40.89 12.07
CA PRO A 328 8.24 41.99 12.64
C PRO A 328 7.85 43.06 11.60
N ALA A 329 6.67 43.67 11.75
CA ALA A 329 6.14 44.65 10.80
C ALA A 329 6.98 45.93 10.70
N ASP A 330 7.72 46.27 11.75
CA ASP A 330 8.68 47.37 11.83
C ASP A 330 10.05 47.05 11.20
N ASN A 331 10.27 45.79 10.77
CA ASN A 331 11.45 45.29 10.05
C ASN A 331 12.81 45.64 10.70
N THR A 332 12.84 45.66 12.03
CA THR A 332 14.01 45.99 12.87
C THR A 332 15.10 44.91 12.89
N LEU A 333 14.86 43.76 12.24
CA LEU A 333 15.79 42.64 12.20
C LEU A 333 17.05 42.94 11.36
N SER A 334 18.19 42.42 11.83
CA SER A 334 19.45 42.47 11.10
C SER A 334 19.37 41.70 9.77
N ALA A 335 20.29 41.97 8.84
CA ALA A 335 20.38 41.20 7.58
C ALA A 335 20.60 39.70 7.83
N HIS A 336 21.35 39.36 8.88
CA HIS A 336 21.58 37.98 9.31
C HIS A 336 20.28 37.33 9.79
N ASP A 337 19.55 37.97 10.71
CA ASP A 337 18.29 37.42 11.23
C ASP A 337 17.26 37.25 10.12
N ARG A 338 17.18 38.18 9.15
CA ARG A 338 16.31 38.03 7.97
C ARG A 338 16.67 36.79 7.16
N ARG A 339 17.98 36.51 6.95
CA ARG A 339 18.42 35.27 6.28
C ARG A 339 17.97 34.04 7.07
N ARG A 340 18.14 34.06 8.40
CA ARG A 340 17.73 32.97 9.28
C ARG A 340 16.21 32.75 9.29
N CYS A 341 15.41 33.81 9.27
CA CYS A 341 13.96 33.70 9.08
C CYS A 341 13.58 33.05 7.74
N ARG A 342 14.36 33.26 6.65
CA ARG A 342 14.12 32.56 5.36
C ARG A 342 14.41 31.07 5.45
N ASP A 343 15.40 30.68 6.25
CA ASP A 343 15.74 29.27 6.47
C ASP A 343 14.66 28.60 7.33
N VAL A 344 14.31 29.19 8.48
CA VAL A 344 13.27 28.68 9.40
C VAL A 344 11.90 28.58 8.72
N SER A 345 11.52 29.61 7.93
CA SER A 345 10.24 29.60 7.20
C SER A 345 10.17 28.48 6.16
N ALA A 346 11.29 28.03 5.58
CA ALA A 346 11.30 26.88 4.67
C ALA A 346 10.97 25.58 5.40
N TYR A 347 11.53 25.35 6.59
CA TYR A 347 11.22 24.17 7.40
C TYR A 347 9.78 24.19 7.93
N ARG A 348 9.30 25.34 8.42
CA ARG A 348 7.89 25.50 8.85
C ARG A 348 6.90 25.33 7.70
N ALA A 349 7.23 25.82 6.52
CA ALA A 349 6.41 25.61 5.33
C ALA A 349 6.37 24.15 4.90
N LEU A 350 7.51 23.44 4.97
CA LEU A 350 7.56 22.01 4.69
C LEU A 350 6.72 21.24 5.72
N HIS A 351 6.80 21.62 7.00
CA HIS A 351 5.95 21.07 8.04
C HIS A 351 4.47 21.21 7.70
N ARG A 352 3.99 22.43 7.44
CA ARG A 352 2.59 22.65 7.06
C ARG A 352 2.20 21.96 5.76
N LEU A 353 3.07 21.90 4.76
CA LEU A 353 2.81 21.18 3.50
C LEU A 353 2.57 19.69 3.77
N VAL A 354 3.47 19.04 4.49
CA VAL A 354 3.37 17.60 4.79
C VAL A 354 2.16 17.33 5.68
N GLY A 355 1.96 18.12 6.73
CA GLY A 355 0.88 17.89 7.69
C GLY A 355 -0.51 18.18 7.17
N GLU A 356 -0.69 19.28 6.43
CA GLU A 356 -2.02 19.79 6.06
C GLU A 356 -2.41 19.37 4.63
N HIS A 357 -1.44 19.13 3.74
CA HIS A 357 -1.70 18.99 2.30
C HIS A 357 -1.34 17.62 1.71
N ALA A 358 -0.36 16.89 2.27
CA ALA A 358 0.17 15.66 1.65
C ALA A 358 -0.91 14.60 1.36
N LEU A 359 -1.76 14.27 2.34
CA LEU A 359 -2.81 13.26 2.14
C LEU A 359 -3.81 13.65 1.05
N ARG A 360 -4.11 14.94 0.90
CA ARG A 360 -4.99 15.43 -0.17
C ARG A 360 -4.33 15.30 -1.53
N LEU A 361 -3.05 15.67 -1.64
CA LEU A 361 -2.26 15.55 -2.87
C LEU A 361 -2.12 14.09 -3.31
N ILE A 362 -1.81 13.18 -2.38
CA ILE A 362 -1.79 11.73 -2.65
C ILE A 362 -3.18 11.24 -3.05
N GLY A 363 -4.24 11.77 -2.43
CA GLY A 363 -5.62 11.44 -2.80
C GLY A 363 -5.99 11.82 -4.22
N TRP A 364 -5.54 12.98 -4.71
CA TRP A 364 -5.71 13.38 -6.11
C TRP A 364 -4.96 12.46 -7.05
N TYR A 365 -3.72 12.12 -6.71
CA TYR A 365 -2.93 11.18 -7.50
C TYR A 365 -3.58 9.78 -7.55
N ALA A 366 -4.08 9.29 -6.41
CA ALA A 366 -4.80 8.02 -6.33
C ALA A 366 -6.12 8.03 -7.12
N ALA A 367 -6.84 9.16 -7.17
CA ALA A 367 -8.05 9.29 -7.97
C ALA A 367 -7.75 9.20 -9.46
N VAL A 368 -6.67 9.84 -9.94
CA VAL A 368 -6.20 9.69 -11.32
C VAL A 368 -5.80 8.23 -11.59
N GLY A 369 -5.05 7.60 -10.68
CA GLY A 369 -4.67 6.19 -10.81
C GLY A 369 -5.88 5.24 -10.91
N ALA A 370 -6.93 5.47 -10.11
CA ALA A 370 -8.17 4.69 -10.19
C ALA A 370 -8.92 4.90 -11.52
N ALA A 371 -8.94 6.13 -12.04
CA ALA A 371 -9.51 6.43 -13.35
C ALA A 371 -8.73 5.75 -14.47
N LEU A 372 -7.39 5.81 -14.44
CA LEU A 372 -6.51 5.13 -15.39
C LEU A 372 -6.69 3.62 -15.35
N ALA A 373 -6.79 3.01 -14.17
CA ALA A 373 -7.04 1.57 -14.04
C ALA A 373 -8.40 1.16 -14.64
N THR A 374 -9.43 1.97 -14.42
CA THR A 374 -10.79 1.74 -14.95
C THR A 374 -10.82 1.86 -16.48
N LEU A 375 -10.27 2.95 -17.01
CA LEU A 375 -10.21 3.21 -18.46
C LEU A 375 -9.30 2.21 -19.16
N GLY A 376 -8.15 1.88 -18.57
CA GLY A 376 -7.23 0.87 -19.09
C GLY A 376 -7.85 -0.53 -19.13
N SER A 377 -8.68 -0.88 -18.15
CA SER A 377 -9.43 -2.15 -18.17
C SER A 377 -10.42 -2.22 -19.33
N ALA A 378 -11.19 -1.15 -19.56
CA ALA A 378 -12.12 -1.08 -20.68
C ALA A 378 -11.39 -1.06 -22.05
N ALA A 379 -10.28 -0.32 -22.15
CA ALA A 379 -9.48 -0.24 -23.37
C ALA A 379 -8.78 -1.58 -23.68
N ALA A 380 -8.34 -2.32 -22.66
CA ALA A 380 -7.78 -3.66 -22.85
C ALA A 380 -8.84 -4.68 -23.33
N LEU A 381 -10.08 -4.54 -22.88
CA LEU A 381 -11.20 -5.40 -23.29
C LEU A 381 -11.82 -5.01 -24.64
N SER A 382 -11.50 -3.85 -25.22
CA SER A 382 -12.05 -3.44 -26.51
C SER A 382 -11.38 -4.15 -27.70
N HIS A 383 -10.26 -4.85 -27.47
CA HIS A 383 -9.44 -5.47 -28.51
C HIS A 383 -8.84 -4.49 -29.54
N VAL A 384 -8.93 -3.18 -29.29
CA VAL A 384 -8.39 -2.16 -30.18
C VAL A 384 -7.03 -1.72 -29.66
N PRO A 385 -5.94 -1.90 -30.44
CA PRO A 385 -4.63 -1.36 -30.07
C PRO A 385 -4.69 0.17 -30.00
N PRO A 386 -3.79 0.81 -29.23
CA PRO A 386 -3.58 2.25 -29.29
C PRO A 386 -2.86 2.64 -30.61
N ASP A 387 -3.36 2.16 -31.76
CA ASP A 387 -2.83 2.46 -33.08
C ASP A 387 -3.79 3.44 -33.78
N VAL A 388 -3.34 4.68 -33.94
CA VAL A 388 -4.14 5.79 -34.49
C VAL A 388 -3.66 6.25 -35.85
N THR A 389 -3.03 5.33 -36.59
CA THR A 389 -2.41 5.54 -37.90
C THR A 389 -3.35 6.04 -38.99
N ALA A 390 -4.66 6.17 -38.74
CA ALA A 390 -5.64 6.63 -39.73
C ALA A 390 -6.24 8.04 -39.49
N VAL A 391 -5.90 8.76 -38.40
CA VAL A 391 -6.57 10.04 -38.06
C VAL A 391 -5.59 11.17 -37.73
N THR A 392 -5.62 12.25 -38.50
CA THR A 392 -4.84 13.48 -38.25
C THR A 392 -5.47 14.32 -37.12
N GLY A 393 -4.65 14.89 -36.22
CA GLY A 393 -5.09 15.81 -35.16
C GLY A 393 -4.64 15.42 -33.74
N TRP A 394 -5.50 15.65 -32.73
CA TRP A 394 -5.27 15.24 -31.33
C TRP A 394 -4.82 13.77 -31.13
N PRO A 395 -5.25 12.79 -31.95
CA PRO A 395 -4.77 11.41 -31.81
C PRO A 395 -3.26 11.21 -32.03
N THR A 396 -2.62 12.06 -32.83
CA THR A 396 -1.15 12.02 -33.02
C THR A 396 -0.41 12.38 -31.73
N VAL A 397 -0.95 13.33 -30.95
CA VAL A 397 -0.39 13.70 -29.64
C VAL A 397 -0.52 12.54 -28.66
N VAL A 398 -1.68 11.85 -28.64
CA VAL A 398 -1.90 10.68 -27.79
C VAL A 398 -0.90 9.56 -28.12
N LYS A 399 -0.65 9.31 -29.41
CA LYS A 399 0.37 8.33 -29.83
C LYS A 399 1.77 8.73 -29.36
N ALA A 400 2.18 9.98 -29.57
CA ALA A 400 3.49 10.44 -29.13
C ALA A 400 3.68 10.33 -27.60
N VAL A 401 2.62 10.59 -26.84
CA VAL A 401 2.60 10.39 -25.38
C VAL A 401 2.68 8.91 -25.00
N ALA A 402 1.96 8.04 -25.72
CA ALA A 402 2.04 6.60 -25.52
C ALA A 402 3.45 6.06 -25.81
N ASP A 403 4.06 6.43 -26.96
CA ASP A 403 5.41 6.02 -27.36
C ASP A 403 6.48 6.50 -26.33
N ALA A 404 6.34 7.73 -25.83
CA ALA A 404 7.19 8.24 -24.75
C ALA A 404 6.97 7.47 -23.44
N GLY A 405 5.72 7.12 -23.15
CA GLY A 405 5.33 6.26 -22.03
C GLY A 405 5.98 4.89 -22.08
N ASP A 406 5.89 4.20 -23.22
CA ASP A 406 6.51 2.90 -23.49
C ASP A 406 8.02 2.97 -23.28
N THR A 407 8.66 4.01 -23.81
CA THR A 407 10.10 4.23 -23.64
C THR A 407 10.48 4.40 -22.15
N LEU A 408 9.77 5.28 -21.44
CA LEU A 408 10.04 5.50 -20.01
C LEU A 408 9.76 4.23 -19.18
N LEU A 409 8.73 3.48 -19.54
CA LEU A 409 8.36 2.23 -18.89
C LEU A 409 9.43 1.15 -19.12
N GLY A 410 9.95 1.03 -20.35
CA GLY A 410 11.07 0.14 -20.68
C GLY A 410 12.36 0.47 -19.94
N TRP A 411 12.62 1.73 -19.59
CA TRP A 411 13.77 2.10 -18.76
C TRP A 411 13.54 2.01 -17.25
N LEU A 412 12.30 1.78 -16.80
CA LEU A 412 11.96 1.68 -15.37
C LEU A 412 12.76 0.59 -14.62
N PRO A 413 12.96 -0.64 -15.15
CA PRO A 413 13.74 -1.67 -14.46
C PRO A 413 15.20 -1.24 -14.25
N VAL A 414 15.78 -0.58 -15.25
CA VAL A 414 17.15 -0.05 -15.18
C VAL A 414 17.23 1.08 -14.16
N ALA A 415 16.25 2.00 -14.14
CA ALA A 415 16.18 3.06 -13.14
C ALA A 415 16.10 2.50 -11.72
N ILE A 416 15.28 1.46 -11.50
CA ILE A 416 15.18 0.78 -10.20
C ILE A 416 16.50 0.10 -9.83
N ALA A 417 17.15 -0.58 -10.78
CA ALA A 417 18.47 -1.20 -10.56
C ALA A 417 19.54 -0.15 -10.21
N ALA A 418 19.52 1.01 -10.89
CA ALA A 418 20.41 2.13 -10.61
C ALA A 418 20.17 2.71 -9.21
N VAL A 419 18.91 2.89 -8.80
CA VAL A 419 18.57 3.29 -7.42
C VAL A 419 19.08 2.25 -6.42
N GLY A 420 18.92 0.96 -6.70
CA GLY A 420 19.45 -0.13 -5.89
C GLY A 420 20.97 -0.02 -5.72
N LEU A 421 21.70 0.19 -6.81
CA LEU A 421 23.15 0.41 -6.77
C LEU A 421 23.52 1.67 -5.96
N MET A 422 22.76 2.75 -6.11
CA MET A 422 22.98 3.99 -5.37
C MET A 422 22.73 3.83 -3.87
N VAL A 423 21.78 2.97 -3.46
CA VAL A 423 21.57 2.61 -2.05
C VAL A 423 22.82 1.92 -1.47
N TYR A 424 23.55 1.12 -2.26
CA TYR A 424 24.80 0.51 -1.81
C TYR A 424 25.96 1.52 -1.71
N ARG A 425 26.02 2.49 -2.64
CA ARG A 425 27.19 3.40 -2.76
C ARG A 425 27.04 4.73 -2.01
N ASN A 426 25.82 5.16 -1.68
CA ASN A 426 25.56 6.49 -1.13
C ASN A 426 24.70 6.43 0.14
N ASP A 427 25.28 6.85 1.26
CA ASP A 427 24.65 6.87 2.57
C ASP A 427 23.38 7.72 2.63
N THR A 428 23.33 8.83 1.89
CA THR A 428 22.16 9.72 1.84
C THR A 428 21.00 9.04 1.10
N VAL A 429 21.28 8.39 -0.03
CA VAL A 429 20.26 7.63 -0.77
C VAL A 429 19.78 6.44 0.06
N ARG A 430 20.71 5.71 0.68
CA ARG A 430 20.40 4.59 1.61
C ARG A 430 19.49 5.04 2.75
N ARG A 431 19.78 6.18 3.38
CA ARG A 431 18.96 6.73 4.46
C ARG A 431 17.55 7.07 3.99
N SER A 432 17.41 7.72 2.83
CA SER A 432 16.10 8.08 2.27
C SER A 432 15.26 6.87 1.90
N VAL A 433 15.84 5.88 1.21
CA VAL A 433 15.15 4.61 0.87
C VAL A 433 14.84 3.81 2.13
N GLY A 434 15.74 3.85 3.13
CA GLY A 434 15.55 3.22 4.43
C GLY A 434 14.29 3.70 5.16
N VAL A 435 13.92 4.99 5.04
CA VAL A 435 12.67 5.51 5.64
C VAL A 435 11.43 4.86 5.03
N LEU A 436 11.38 4.72 3.70
CA LEU A 436 10.27 4.04 3.02
C LEU A 436 10.21 2.55 3.42
N TRP A 437 11.39 1.93 3.50
CA TRP A 437 11.52 0.55 3.96
C TRP A 437 11.05 0.36 5.39
N ASP A 438 11.37 1.28 6.30
CA ASP A 438 10.94 1.23 7.71
C ASP A 438 9.42 1.32 7.87
N ILE A 439 8.76 2.14 7.04
CA ILE A 439 7.29 2.25 7.01
C ILE A 439 6.68 0.93 6.49
N GLY A 440 7.26 0.36 5.42
CA GLY A 440 6.78 -0.90 4.83
C GLY A 440 6.95 -2.09 5.78
N THR A 441 8.14 -2.23 6.37
CA THR A 441 8.52 -3.35 7.27
C THR A 441 7.97 -3.24 8.68
N PHE A 442 7.25 -2.16 9.01
CA PHE A 442 6.50 -2.12 10.25
C PHE A 442 5.33 -3.12 10.27
N TRP A 443 4.70 -3.31 9.11
CA TRP A 443 3.53 -4.19 8.98
C TRP A 443 3.96 -5.66 8.92
N PRO A 444 3.19 -6.58 9.53
CA PRO A 444 3.53 -7.98 9.57
C PRO A 444 3.55 -8.54 8.15
N ARG A 445 4.51 -9.43 7.89
CA ARG A 445 4.66 -10.17 6.63
C ARG A 445 3.47 -11.12 6.35
N ALA A 446 2.48 -11.19 7.25
CA ALA A 446 1.28 -12.01 7.10
C ALA A 446 0.50 -11.70 5.81
N ALA A 447 0.62 -10.48 5.25
CA ALA A 447 -0.02 -10.09 4.00
C ALA A 447 0.72 -10.54 2.73
N HIS A 448 2.01 -10.90 2.82
CA HIS A 448 2.80 -11.44 1.72
C HIS A 448 4.01 -12.22 2.26
N PRO A 449 4.09 -13.56 2.10
CA PRO A 449 5.12 -14.37 2.76
C PRO A 449 6.56 -14.05 2.33
N LEU A 450 6.76 -13.42 1.17
CA LEU A 450 8.09 -12.95 0.72
C LEU A 450 8.39 -11.50 1.09
N ALA A 451 7.49 -10.80 1.80
CA ALA A 451 7.79 -9.48 2.29
C ALA A 451 8.96 -9.55 3.30
N PRO A 452 9.75 -8.47 3.45
CA PRO A 452 10.89 -8.49 4.36
C PRO A 452 10.46 -8.72 5.82
N PRO A 453 11.38 -9.19 6.69
CA PRO A 453 11.10 -9.35 8.12
C PRO A 453 10.60 -8.05 8.74
N SER A 454 9.55 -8.15 9.56
CA SER A 454 8.88 -6.98 10.11
C SER A 454 9.35 -6.59 11.52
N TYR A 455 9.23 -5.32 11.88
CA TYR A 455 9.45 -4.85 13.26
C TYR A 455 8.49 -5.53 14.26
N ALA A 456 7.30 -5.93 13.78
CA ALA A 456 6.33 -6.67 14.57
C ALA A 456 6.80 -8.09 14.93
N GLU A 457 7.63 -8.72 14.11
CA GLU A 457 8.16 -10.07 14.34
C GLU A 457 9.33 -10.10 15.33
N ARG A 458 10.09 -9.00 15.42
CA ARG A 458 11.32 -8.96 16.22
C ARG A 458 11.35 -7.84 17.25
N ALA A 459 11.37 -6.59 16.81
CA ALA A 459 11.58 -5.45 17.70
C ALA A 459 10.48 -5.31 18.75
N VAL A 460 9.21 -5.50 18.36
CA VAL A 460 8.08 -5.38 19.29
C VAL A 460 8.15 -6.47 20.39
N PRO A 461 8.25 -7.78 20.09
CA PRO A 461 8.38 -8.82 21.12
C PRO A 461 9.64 -8.70 21.99
N GLU A 462 10.79 -8.35 21.41
CA GLU A 462 12.04 -8.18 22.16
C GLU A 462 11.94 -7.01 23.15
N LEU A 463 11.39 -5.87 22.72
CA LEU A 463 11.12 -4.73 23.61
C LEU A 463 10.12 -5.11 24.71
N GLN A 464 9.05 -5.83 24.39
CA GLN A 464 8.10 -6.32 25.39
C GLN A 464 8.77 -7.19 26.45
N THR A 465 9.58 -8.14 26.01
CA THR A 465 10.29 -9.09 26.88
C THR A 465 11.29 -8.35 27.76
N ARG A 466 12.07 -7.42 27.19
CA ARG A 466 13.03 -6.61 27.94
C ARG A 466 12.34 -5.72 28.96
N THR A 467 11.28 -5.01 28.57
CA THR A 467 10.52 -4.13 29.47
C THR A 467 9.87 -4.91 30.60
N ALA A 468 9.20 -6.02 30.30
CA ALA A 468 8.59 -6.87 31.32
C ALA A 468 9.64 -7.52 32.22
N GLY A 469 10.76 -8.00 31.65
CA GLY A 469 11.86 -8.62 32.37
C GLY A 469 12.47 -7.68 33.40
N LEU A 470 12.86 -6.46 33.00
CA LEU A 470 13.46 -5.46 33.90
C LEU A 470 12.54 -5.05 35.06
N LEU A 471 11.22 -5.04 34.83
CA LEU A 471 10.23 -4.73 35.86
C LEU A 471 9.89 -5.92 36.77
N ALA A 472 10.13 -7.16 36.30
CA ALA A 472 9.83 -8.41 36.99
C ALA A 472 10.97 -8.92 37.88
N LEU A 473 12.18 -8.37 37.76
CA LEU A 473 13.32 -8.73 38.60
C LEU A 473 13.00 -8.54 40.09
N GLY A 474 13.54 -9.42 40.92
CA GLY A 474 13.36 -9.40 42.38
C GLY A 474 14.00 -8.17 43.03
N GLU A 475 13.52 -7.79 44.21
CA GLU A 475 13.89 -6.53 44.89
C GLU A 475 15.41 -6.34 45.09
N HIS A 476 16.14 -7.44 45.23
CA HIS A 476 17.58 -7.46 45.47
C HIS A 476 18.43 -7.55 44.18
N ASP A 477 17.82 -7.66 42.99
CA ASP A 477 18.59 -7.68 41.74
C ASP A 477 19.02 -6.25 41.36
N PRO A 478 20.33 -5.97 41.20
CA PRO A 478 20.82 -4.62 40.91
C PRO A 478 20.33 -4.06 39.56
N ARG A 479 19.83 -4.91 38.66
CA ARG A 479 19.28 -4.50 37.35
C ARG A 479 17.79 -4.15 37.42
N ARG A 480 17.13 -4.40 38.56
CA ARG A 480 15.71 -4.07 38.75
C ARG A 480 15.52 -2.56 38.63
N VAL A 481 14.46 -2.16 37.95
CA VAL A 481 14.07 -0.75 37.81
C VAL A 481 12.70 -0.52 38.44
N ASP A 482 12.50 0.63 39.08
CA ASP A 482 11.20 0.99 39.67
C ASP A 482 10.15 1.37 38.63
N GLY A 483 10.60 1.90 37.49
CA GLY A 483 9.79 2.23 36.33
C GLY A 483 10.65 2.46 35.10
N ILE A 484 10.00 2.57 33.94
CA ILE A 484 10.68 2.71 32.65
C ILE A 484 10.14 3.95 31.93
N ILE A 485 11.04 4.79 31.40
CA ILE A 485 10.69 5.77 30.38
C ILE A 485 10.91 5.09 29.03
N LEU A 486 9.83 4.79 28.32
CA LEU A 486 9.89 4.23 26.97
C LEU A 486 9.92 5.39 25.98
N SER A 487 11.05 5.60 25.31
CA SER A 487 11.31 6.75 24.45
C SER A 487 11.30 6.33 22.98
N GLY A 488 10.38 6.89 22.19
CA GLY A 488 10.20 6.58 20.78
C GLY A 488 10.33 7.81 19.89
N HIS A 489 11.32 7.81 19.01
CA HIS A 489 11.49 8.80 17.95
C HIS A 489 10.85 8.33 16.66
N SER A 490 10.04 9.14 15.99
CA SER A 490 9.55 8.84 14.64
C SER A 490 8.89 7.46 14.57
N GLN A 491 9.38 6.57 13.70
CA GLN A 491 8.93 5.17 13.63
C GLN A 491 9.04 4.42 14.96
N GLY A 492 10.04 4.74 15.79
CA GLY A 492 10.17 4.23 17.15
C GLY A 492 8.99 4.58 18.04
N ALA A 493 8.32 5.72 17.83
CA ALA A 493 7.09 6.05 18.56
C ALA A 493 5.94 5.08 18.21
N VAL A 494 5.85 4.68 16.94
CA VAL A 494 4.86 3.72 16.44
C VAL A 494 5.13 2.31 17.00
N ILE A 495 6.40 1.90 17.01
CA ILE A 495 6.85 0.64 17.63
C ILE A 495 6.57 0.65 19.14
N CYS A 496 6.87 1.73 19.85
CA CYS A 496 6.59 1.85 21.28
C CYS A 496 5.08 1.79 21.57
N ALA A 497 4.25 2.46 20.78
CA ALA A 497 2.79 2.37 20.91
C ALA A 497 2.30 0.93 20.71
N ALA A 498 2.86 0.21 19.73
CA ALA A 498 2.58 -1.22 19.52
C ALA A 498 2.97 -2.08 20.72
N VAL A 499 4.16 -1.85 21.30
CA VAL A 499 4.62 -2.54 22.53
C VAL A 499 3.62 -2.33 23.67
N LEU A 500 3.21 -1.07 23.90
CA LEU A 500 2.33 -0.68 25.00
C LEU A 500 0.88 -1.16 24.83
N LEU A 501 0.36 -1.28 23.61
CA LEU A 501 -0.99 -1.81 23.36
C LEU A 501 -1.13 -3.31 23.69
N GLN A 502 -0.01 -4.01 23.75
CA GLN A 502 0.05 -5.45 23.93
C GLN A 502 0.68 -5.88 25.28
N LEU A 503 1.26 -4.95 26.04
CA LEU A 503 1.82 -5.23 27.37
C LEU A 503 0.71 -5.45 28.43
N PRO A 504 0.87 -6.40 29.36
CA PRO A 504 -0.03 -6.57 30.50
C PRO A 504 -0.20 -5.29 31.34
N VAL A 505 -1.41 -5.08 31.88
CA VAL A 505 -1.75 -3.88 32.70
C VAL A 505 -0.76 -3.65 33.83
N ARG A 506 -0.35 -4.71 34.53
CA ARG A 506 0.61 -4.65 35.65
C ARG A 506 1.94 -3.98 35.29
N TRP A 507 2.43 -4.22 34.07
CA TRP A 507 3.69 -3.63 33.61
C TRP A 507 3.49 -2.22 33.08
N ARG A 508 2.39 -1.96 32.37
CA ARG A 508 2.12 -0.66 31.74
C ARG A 508 2.01 0.50 32.72
N ARG A 509 1.46 0.25 33.92
CA ARG A 509 1.34 1.27 34.98
C ARG A 509 2.68 1.80 35.51
N ARG A 510 3.78 1.09 35.24
CA ARG A 510 5.15 1.47 35.64
C ARG A 510 5.95 2.06 34.48
N ILE A 511 5.28 2.37 33.36
CA ILE A 511 5.90 2.90 32.15
C ILE A 511 5.39 4.31 31.88
N TRP A 512 6.30 5.23 31.59
CA TRP A 512 5.97 6.52 31.00
C TRP A 512 6.41 6.54 29.54
N PHE A 513 5.51 6.93 28.65
CA PHE A 513 5.78 6.97 27.21
C PHE A 513 6.22 8.37 26.77
N PHE A 514 7.41 8.48 26.18
CA PHE A 514 7.87 9.66 25.46
C PHE A 514 7.80 9.40 23.95
N SER A 515 7.01 10.21 23.24
CA SER A 515 6.99 10.22 21.78
C SER A 515 7.50 11.54 21.24
N TYR A 516 8.26 11.52 20.14
CA TYR A 516 8.73 12.74 19.49
C TYR A 516 9.03 12.48 18.01
N GLY A 517 8.91 13.51 17.18
CA GLY A 517 8.81 13.30 15.73
C GLY A 517 7.64 12.39 15.36
N CYS A 518 6.56 12.38 16.16
CA CYS A 518 5.55 11.34 16.17
C CYS A 518 4.52 11.47 15.02
N GLN A 519 4.32 10.40 14.24
CA GLN A 519 3.36 10.35 13.12
C GLN A 519 2.03 9.64 13.46
N LEU A 520 1.80 9.25 14.72
CA LEU A 520 0.68 8.41 15.13
C LEU A 520 -0.69 9.00 14.75
N THR A 521 -0.92 10.28 15.07
CA THR A 521 -2.23 10.91 14.79
C THR A 521 -2.39 11.27 13.32
N ARG A 522 -1.43 12.00 12.73
CA ARG A 522 -1.61 12.58 11.39
C ARG A 522 -1.43 11.60 10.24
N LEU A 523 -0.71 10.49 10.43
CA LEU A 523 -0.45 9.53 9.37
C LEU A 523 -1.05 8.17 9.71
N TYR A 524 -0.48 7.48 10.70
CA TYR A 524 -0.85 6.10 11.00
C TYR A 524 -2.30 5.95 11.42
N GLY A 525 -2.82 6.83 12.27
CA GLY A 525 -4.20 6.76 12.75
C GLY A 525 -5.25 7.10 11.71
N ARG A 526 -4.85 7.84 10.67
CA ARG A 526 -5.74 8.21 9.56
C ARG A 526 -5.73 7.16 8.45
N ILE A 527 -4.56 6.61 8.13
CA ILE A 527 -4.39 5.62 7.06
C ILE A 527 -4.73 4.20 7.55
N PHE A 528 -4.35 3.86 8.79
CA PHE A 528 -4.49 2.53 9.39
C PHE A 528 -5.30 2.57 10.69
N PRO A 529 -6.57 2.98 10.64
CA PRO A 529 -7.38 3.24 11.82
C PRO A 529 -7.66 2.01 12.69
N ALA A 530 -7.60 0.80 12.11
CA ALA A 530 -7.78 -0.44 12.88
C ALA A 530 -6.72 -0.58 14.00
N TYR A 531 -5.51 -0.07 13.75
CA TYR A 531 -4.38 -0.13 14.68
C TYR A 531 -4.26 1.18 15.47
N PHE A 532 -4.10 2.30 14.79
CA PHE A 532 -3.78 3.57 15.45
C PHE A 532 -4.90 4.61 15.36
N GLY A 533 -6.13 4.16 15.10
CA GLY A 533 -7.25 5.04 14.82
C GLY A 533 -7.69 5.95 15.97
N PRO A 534 -8.68 6.80 15.71
CA PRO A 534 -9.21 7.77 16.66
C PRO A 534 -9.74 7.14 17.95
N ASP A 535 -10.14 5.86 17.92
CA ASP A 535 -10.59 5.13 19.12
C ASP A 535 -9.44 4.42 19.86
N ARG A 536 -8.36 4.11 19.14
CA ARG A 536 -7.24 3.30 19.66
C ARG A 536 -6.24 4.13 20.45
N LEU A 537 -5.89 5.32 19.97
CA LEU A 537 -4.93 6.19 20.65
C LEU A 537 -5.47 6.70 22.01
N PRO A 538 -6.74 7.10 22.16
CA PRO A 538 -7.30 7.44 23.47
C PRO A 538 -7.31 6.25 24.42
N ALA A 539 -7.67 5.06 23.95
CA ALA A 539 -7.61 3.85 24.76
C ALA A 539 -6.18 3.56 25.26
N LEU A 540 -5.17 3.80 24.42
CA LEU A 540 -3.76 3.71 24.83
C LEU A 540 -3.44 4.74 25.90
N ALA A 541 -3.81 6.00 25.71
CA ALA A 541 -3.60 7.07 26.69
C ALA A 541 -4.24 6.71 28.05
N ASP A 542 -5.52 6.33 28.04
CA ASP A 542 -6.25 5.87 29.22
C ASP A 542 -5.56 4.70 29.92
N ALA A 543 -5.00 3.77 29.16
CA ALA A 543 -4.29 2.62 29.71
C ALA A 543 -2.92 2.95 30.29
N LEU A 544 -2.33 4.11 29.94
CA LEU A 544 -1.09 4.62 30.50
C LEU A 544 -1.33 5.53 31.72
N ARG A 545 -2.57 5.97 31.96
CA ARG A 545 -2.89 6.76 33.16
C ARG A 545 -2.55 5.97 34.42
N GLY A 546 -1.80 6.62 35.32
CA GLY A 546 -1.46 6.06 36.62
C GLY A 546 -2.68 6.00 37.55
N PRO A 547 -2.62 5.24 38.67
CA PRO A 547 -3.74 5.12 39.62
C PRO A 547 -4.24 6.44 40.21
N SER A 548 -3.39 7.47 40.22
CA SER A 548 -3.75 8.82 40.65
C SER A 548 -4.33 9.70 39.53
N GLY A 549 -4.73 9.12 38.39
CA GLY A 549 -5.19 9.86 37.20
C GLY A 549 -4.11 10.67 36.49
N ARG A 550 -2.83 10.49 36.82
CA ARG A 550 -1.72 11.24 36.21
C ARG A 550 -1.46 10.75 34.78
N PRO A 551 -1.13 11.66 33.85
CA PRO A 551 -0.79 11.30 32.48
C PRO A 551 0.47 10.44 32.45
N GLY A 552 0.42 9.33 31.71
CA GLY A 552 1.58 8.45 31.49
C GLY A 552 2.23 8.61 30.12
N TRP A 553 1.86 9.65 29.37
CA TRP A 553 2.33 9.90 28.01
C TRP A 553 2.64 11.39 27.79
N THR A 554 3.89 11.68 27.42
CA THR A 554 4.33 12.99 26.95
C THR A 554 4.79 12.91 25.49
N ASN A 555 4.25 13.78 24.63
CA ASN A 555 4.65 13.93 23.24
C ASN A 555 5.40 15.25 23.05
N PHE A 556 6.55 15.23 22.36
CA PHE A 556 7.31 16.43 22.00
C PHE A 556 7.23 16.67 20.49
N TRP A 557 7.01 17.92 20.10
CA TRP A 557 6.84 18.29 18.70
C TRP A 557 7.37 19.72 18.47
N ARG A 558 7.65 20.09 17.21
CA ARG A 558 8.12 21.43 16.86
C ARG A 558 7.68 21.79 15.44
N ASP A 559 7.52 23.08 15.17
CA ASP A 559 6.99 23.57 13.89
C ASP A 559 7.94 23.38 12.70
N THR A 560 9.20 23.00 12.95
CA THR A 560 10.20 22.73 11.91
C THR A 560 10.28 21.25 11.51
N ASP A 561 9.60 20.34 12.23
CA ASP A 561 9.64 18.90 11.96
C ASP A 561 8.49 18.45 11.04
N PRO A 562 8.71 18.13 9.75
CA PRO A 562 7.62 17.83 8.85
C PRO A 562 6.84 16.55 9.17
N LEU A 563 7.41 15.65 9.96
CA LEU A 563 6.80 14.40 10.35
C LEU A 563 6.27 14.43 11.78
N GLY A 564 6.83 15.29 12.64
CA GLY A 564 6.50 15.39 14.06
C GLY A 564 5.33 16.30 14.37
N TRP A 565 4.27 15.75 14.95
CA TRP A 565 3.05 16.50 15.27
C TRP A 565 2.57 16.30 16.70
N PRO A 566 1.70 17.21 17.19
CA PRO A 566 0.89 16.94 18.36
C PRO A 566 0.11 15.63 18.19
N VAL A 567 0.02 14.85 19.27
CA VAL A 567 -0.79 13.63 19.31
C VAL A 567 -2.10 13.97 20.00
N THR A 568 -3.23 13.80 19.32
CA THR A 568 -4.56 14.19 19.83
C THR A 568 -4.94 13.48 21.13
N ALA A 569 -4.55 12.21 21.26
CA ALA A 569 -4.72 11.43 22.49
C ALA A 569 -3.60 11.67 23.52
N GLY A 570 -2.52 12.35 23.12
CA GLY A 570 -1.40 12.66 23.98
C GLY A 570 -1.87 13.62 25.06
N GLU A 571 -1.88 13.16 26.31
CA GLU A 571 -2.37 13.95 27.44
C GLU A 571 -1.47 15.15 27.72
N ARG A 572 -0.20 15.06 27.32
CA ARG A 572 0.75 16.17 27.39
C ARG A 572 1.50 16.33 26.07
N ASN A 573 1.21 17.38 25.32
CA ASN A 573 1.94 17.77 24.12
C ASN A 573 2.84 18.97 24.42
N LEU A 574 4.14 18.74 24.51
CA LEU A 574 5.13 19.78 24.77
C LEU A 574 5.71 20.29 23.45
N PRO A 575 5.50 21.59 23.12
CA PRO A 575 6.24 22.19 22.03
C PRO A 575 7.73 22.29 22.41
N VAL A 576 8.59 22.04 21.45
CA VAL A 576 10.04 22.20 21.54
C VAL A 576 10.42 23.36 20.63
N HIS A 577 11.14 24.34 21.17
CA HIS A 577 11.61 25.45 20.35
C HIS A 577 12.68 24.99 19.35
N ASP A 578 12.56 25.46 18.10
CA ASP A 578 13.55 25.21 17.04
C ASP A 578 13.48 26.30 15.95
N PRO A 579 14.59 27.00 15.66
CA PRO A 579 15.85 26.99 16.41
C PRO A 579 15.71 27.62 17.81
N ASP A 580 16.69 27.39 18.69
CA ASP A 580 16.70 27.94 20.06
C ASP A 580 16.79 29.48 20.04
N ALA A 581 17.48 30.05 19.05
CA ALA A 581 17.55 31.48 18.76
C ALA A 581 17.82 31.71 17.26
N LEU A 582 17.61 32.95 16.79
CA LEU A 582 17.90 33.31 15.40
C LEU A 582 19.38 33.58 15.15
N HIS A 583 20.12 34.01 16.17
CA HIS A 583 21.55 34.32 16.12
C HIS A 583 22.29 33.65 17.29
N PRO A 584 23.63 33.52 17.21
CA PRO A 584 24.43 32.98 18.30
C PRO A 584 24.29 33.81 19.57
N THR A 585 24.21 33.14 20.72
CA THR A 585 24.15 33.79 22.04
C THR A 585 25.15 33.14 22.99
N GLY A 586 25.47 33.79 24.11
CA GLY A 586 26.32 33.19 25.15
C GLY A 586 27.78 32.96 24.74
N GLY A 587 28.30 33.75 23.78
CA GLY A 587 29.68 33.64 23.30
C GLY A 587 29.90 32.57 22.22
N GLU A 588 28.84 31.89 21.76
CA GLU A 588 28.94 31.02 20.59
C GLU A 588 29.09 31.83 19.30
N VAL A 589 29.79 31.25 18.33
CA VAL A 589 30.04 31.86 17.01
C VAL A 589 29.17 31.22 15.92
N ALA A 590 28.76 29.97 16.11
CA ALA A 590 27.95 29.25 15.15
C ALA A 590 26.46 29.53 15.34
N ASP A 591 25.72 29.65 14.23
CA ASP A 591 24.28 29.82 14.28
C ASP A 591 23.62 28.62 14.99
N PRO A 592 22.62 28.84 15.86
CA PRO A 592 21.84 27.77 16.44
C PRO A 592 21.27 26.87 15.34
N PRO A 593 21.48 25.54 15.40
CA PRO A 593 21.07 24.64 14.33
C PRO A 593 19.54 24.57 14.24
N ILE A 594 19.01 24.48 13.02
CA ILE A 594 17.61 24.09 12.80
C ILE A 594 17.57 22.56 12.83
N ARG A 595 17.10 22.01 13.95
CA ARG A 595 17.20 20.58 14.25
C ARG A 595 16.17 19.72 13.47
N ASN A 596 15.11 20.32 12.92
CA ASN A 596 14.16 19.69 11.98
C ASN A 596 13.50 18.39 12.47
N HIS A 597 13.97 17.19 12.11
CA HIS A 597 13.40 15.91 12.58
C HIS A 597 14.30 15.21 13.63
N SER A 598 15.43 15.80 14.01
CA SER A 598 16.47 15.17 14.85
C SER A 598 16.71 15.87 16.19
N ALA A 599 17.49 15.27 17.10
CA ALA A 599 17.98 15.95 18.31
C ALA A 599 16.90 16.51 19.27
N TYR A 600 15.72 15.87 19.34
CA TYR A 600 14.74 16.15 20.39
C TYR A 600 15.28 15.92 21.81
N PRO A 601 16.06 14.85 22.09
CA PRO A 601 16.58 14.61 23.44
C PRO A 601 17.51 15.69 24.00
N ASP A 602 18.11 16.49 23.12
CA ASP A 602 19.07 17.54 23.48
C ASP A 602 18.35 18.82 23.96
N ALA A 603 17.09 18.99 23.55
CA ALA A 603 16.26 20.14 23.89
C ALA A 603 16.06 20.28 25.41
N ALA A 604 16.02 21.52 25.88
CA ALA A 604 15.87 21.82 27.31
C ALA A 604 14.54 21.29 27.86
N GLU A 605 13.48 21.39 27.07
CA GLU A 605 12.12 20.92 27.37
C GLU A 605 12.09 19.41 27.57
N PHE A 606 12.78 18.66 26.70
CA PHE A 606 12.90 17.20 26.83
C PHE A 606 13.68 16.81 28.09
N ARG A 607 14.83 17.45 28.35
CA ARG A 607 15.66 17.14 29.53
C ARG A 607 14.93 17.46 30.84
N ARG A 608 14.24 18.59 30.91
CA ARG A 608 13.40 18.98 32.07
C ARG A 608 12.29 17.97 32.31
N GLU A 609 11.60 17.56 31.25
CA GLU A 609 10.51 16.61 31.38
C GLU A 609 11.01 15.21 31.77
N ARG A 610 12.12 14.76 31.19
CA ARG A 610 12.78 13.51 31.59
C ARG A 610 13.11 13.50 33.08
N ALA A 611 13.69 14.58 33.61
CA ALA A 611 14.02 14.70 35.02
C ALA A 611 12.77 14.64 35.91
N ARG A 612 11.71 15.39 35.55
CA ARG A 612 10.41 15.35 36.25
C ARG A 612 9.81 13.95 36.28
N VAL A 613 9.76 13.27 35.13
CA VAL A 613 9.19 11.92 35.02
C VAL A 613 10.01 10.88 35.77
N THR A 614 11.34 10.99 35.72
CA THR A 614 12.23 10.09 36.48
C THR A 614 11.92 10.17 37.98
N TRP A 615 11.71 11.37 38.51
CA TRP A 615 11.31 11.56 39.89
C TRP A 615 9.93 10.97 40.20
N LEU A 616 8.96 11.12 39.29
CA LEU A 616 7.61 10.56 39.43
C LEU A 616 7.61 9.03 39.46
N LEU A 617 8.42 8.37 38.62
CA LEU A 617 8.51 6.91 38.56
C LEU A 617 9.20 6.30 39.80
N ARG A 618 10.16 7.01 40.41
CA ARG A 618 10.87 6.54 41.62
C ARG A 618 10.04 6.60 42.89
N ARG A 619 9.06 7.51 43.00
CA ARG A 619 8.30 7.73 44.25
C ARG A 619 7.24 6.67 44.58
N GLY A 620 7.13 5.60 43.80
CA GLY A 620 6.29 4.43 44.10
C GLY A 620 4.79 4.76 44.23
N VAL A 621 3.99 4.39 43.23
CA VAL A 621 2.56 4.15 43.49
C VAL A 621 2.50 2.94 44.43
N PRO A 622 1.97 3.06 45.66
CA PRO A 622 1.82 1.90 46.54
C PRO A 622 0.98 0.85 45.82
N SER A 623 1.48 -0.38 45.71
CA SER A 623 0.65 -1.50 45.30
C SER A 623 -0.50 -1.59 46.30
N PRO A 624 -1.78 -1.64 45.86
CA PRO A 624 -2.83 -2.05 46.77
C PRO A 624 -2.46 -3.47 47.22
N ARG A 625 -2.27 -3.64 48.52
CA ARG A 625 -2.17 -4.97 49.12
C ARG A 625 -3.44 -5.72 48.71
N GLN A 626 -3.31 -6.85 48.04
CA GLN A 626 -4.43 -7.79 47.97
C GLN A 626 -4.75 -8.15 49.41
N GLY A 627 -5.92 -7.72 49.89
CA GLY A 627 -6.46 -8.25 51.13
C GLY A 627 -6.60 -9.75 50.96
N VAL A 628 -5.91 -10.49 51.82
CA VAL A 628 -6.24 -11.89 52.05
C VAL A 628 -7.58 -11.85 52.79
N GLY A 629 -8.64 -12.23 52.09
CA GLY A 629 -10.00 -12.32 52.58
C GLY A 629 -10.77 -13.31 51.74
#